data_AF-A0A2T9YUC1-F1
#
_entry.id   AF-A0A2T9YUC1-F1
#
_cell.length_a   1.000
_cell.length_b   1.000
_cell.length_c   1.000
_cell.angle_alpha   90.00
_cell.angle_beta   90.00
_cell.angle_gamma   90.00
#
_symmetry.space_group_name_H-M   'P 1'
#
loop_
_entity.id
_entity.type
_entity.pdbx_description
1 polymer ?
#
loop_
_entity_poly.entity_id
_entity_poly.type
_entity_poly.pdbx_seq_one_letter_code
_entity_poly.pdbx_strand_id
1 'polypeptide(L)'
;MSIDSKALDIKPRKEISNYFAPWSIGSFSWAQSISSNPFKFAIGSLVENTNNQIQVVQLSPLNSSDTTSDSDFVLVAEHALTFPTTKILWKPETNGYSEDYQLFATTSDKLRVWKNQNIDSISDIATESTLEILFSLNA
;
A
#
# COMPACT_ATOMS: atom_id res chain seq x y z
N MET A 1 -36.81 -22.83 23.45
CA MET A 1 -36.18 -22.92 22.12
C MET A 1 -34.99 -21.96 22.16
N SER A 2 -33.82 -22.45 22.60
CA SER A 2 -32.62 -21.63 22.81
C SER A 2 -31.83 -21.60 21.51
N ILE A 3 -31.62 -20.41 20.95
CA ILE A 3 -30.86 -20.21 19.72
C ILE A 3 -29.40 -20.04 20.15
N ASP A 4 -28.60 -21.11 20.04
CA ASP A 4 -27.16 -21.05 20.28
C ASP A 4 -26.50 -20.20 19.17
N SER A 5 -26.21 -18.95 19.48
CA SER A 5 -25.32 -18.10 18.67
C SER A 5 -23.86 -18.52 18.95
N LYS A 6 -23.43 -19.64 18.35
CA LYS A 6 -22.00 -19.92 18.21
C LYS A 6 -21.42 -18.92 17.21
N ALA A 7 -21.00 -17.76 17.72
CA ALA A 7 -20.03 -16.93 17.02
C ALA A 7 -18.83 -17.84 16.70
N LEU A 8 -18.56 -18.05 15.41
CA LEU A 8 -17.42 -18.82 14.95
C LEU A 8 -16.16 -18.23 15.60
N ASP A 9 -15.51 -19.03 16.44
CA ASP A 9 -14.21 -18.72 17.05
C ASP A 9 -13.15 -18.74 15.94
N ILE A 10 -13.12 -17.68 15.14
CA ILE A 10 -12.13 -17.48 14.08
C ILE A 10 -10.83 -17.12 14.78
N LYS A 11 -10.04 -18.14 15.10
CA LYS A 11 -8.69 -17.93 15.62
C LYS A 11 -7.85 -17.19 14.57
N PRO A 12 -7.19 -16.08 14.92
CA PRO A 12 -6.32 -15.38 13.99
C PRO A 12 -5.18 -16.30 13.56
N ARG A 13 -5.09 -16.60 12.26
CA ARG A 13 -3.98 -17.35 11.68
C ARG A 13 -2.76 -16.44 11.64
N LYS A 14 -1.73 -16.79 12.39
CA LYS A 14 -0.45 -16.09 12.35
C LYS A 14 0.32 -16.57 11.11
N GLU A 15 0.46 -15.69 10.13
CA GLU A 15 1.20 -15.93 8.90
C GLU A 15 2.28 -14.85 8.76
N ILE A 16 3.45 -15.23 8.24
CA ILE A 16 4.54 -14.30 7.96
C ILE A 16 4.50 -14.08 6.46
N SER A 17 4.23 -12.84 6.04
CA SER A 17 4.24 -12.45 4.65
C SER A 17 5.46 -11.58 4.35
N ASN A 18 6.14 -11.86 3.23
CA ASN A 18 7.39 -11.20 2.85
C ASN A 18 7.20 -10.28 1.65
N TYR A 19 7.90 -9.15 1.68
CA TYR A 19 8.07 -8.25 0.54
C TYR A 19 9.53 -7.83 0.44
N PHE A 20 10.13 -7.99 -0.74
CA PHE A 20 11.53 -7.66 -1.00
C PHE A 20 11.63 -6.44 -1.91
N ALA A 21 11.90 -5.27 -1.31
CA ALA A 21 12.18 -4.06 -2.07
C ALA A 21 13.58 -4.13 -2.71
N PRO A 22 13.75 -3.61 -3.95
CA PRO A 22 15.05 -3.62 -4.63
C PRO A 22 16.05 -2.60 -4.07
N TRP A 23 15.60 -1.70 -3.20
CA TRP A 23 16.38 -0.61 -2.61
C TRP A 23 16.17 -0.53 -1.09
N SER A 24 17.06 0.19 -0.40
CA SER A 24 16.95 0.47 1.04
C SER A 24 15.72 1.32 1.33
N ILE A 25 14.90 0.90 2.29
CA ILE A 25 13.66 1.60 2.66
C ILE A 25 13.97 2.69 3.70
N GLY A 26 13.65 3.94 3.39
CA GLY A 26 13.83 5.08 4.30
C GLY A 26 12.57 5.50 5.04
N SER A 27 11.41 5.24 4.45
CA SER A 27 10.12 5.57 5.05
C SER A 27 9.08 4.52 4.69
N PHE A 28 8.12 4.35 5.60
CA PHE A 28 7.14 3.28 5.54
C PHE A 28 5.86 3.73 6.23
N SER A 29 4.70 3.36 5.68
CA SER A 29 3.42 3.49 6.38
C SER A 29 2.38 2.52 5.84
N TRP A 30 1.65 1.87 6.75
CA TRP A 30 0.44 1.10 6.43
C TRP A 30 -0.72 2.01 6.04
N ALA A 31 -1.50 1.59 5.06
CA ALA A 31 -2.80 2.14 4.76
C ALA A 31 -3.80 1.66 5.82
N GLN A 32 -4.64 2.57 6.28
CA GLN A 32 -5.74 2.23 7.17
C GLN A 32 -6.99 2.02 6.32
N SER A 33 -7.05 0.88 5.63
CA SER A 33 -8.15 0.53 4.71
C SER A 33 -9.19 -0.34 5.41
N ILE A 34 -10.46 -0.01 5.25
CA ILE A 34 -11.62 -0.85 5.62
C ILE A 34 -12.05 -1.72 4.42
N SER A 35 -11.34 -1.64 3.29
CA SER A 35 -11.63 -2.40 2.06
C SER A 35 -11.43 -3.91 2.21
N SER A 36 -11.81 -4.66 1.16
CA SER A 36 -11.66 -6.11 1.07
C SER A 36 -10.19 -6.58 1.21
N ASN A 37 -9.24 -5.74 0.79
CA ASN A 37 -7.81 -5.96 0.98
C ASN A 37 -7.22 -4.93 1.96
N PRO A 38 -7.19 -5.25 3.28
CA PRO A 38 -6.67 -4.32 4.30
C PRO A 38 -5.14 -4.24 4.29
N PHE A 39 -4.45 -5.15 3.61
CA PHE A 39 -2.99 -5.29 3.68
C PHE A 39 -2.31 -4.49 2.57
N LYS A 40 -2.32 -3.18 2.74
CA LYS A 40 -1.66 -2.25 1.82
C LYS A 40 -0.76 -1.28 2.57
N PHE A 41 0.40 -0.98 2.00
CA PHE A 41 1.34 -0.04 2.58
C PHE A 41 2.08 0.72 1.48
N ALA A 42 2.71 1.82 1.88
CA ALA A 42 3.59 2.60 1.03
C ALA A 42 5.00 2.59 1.62
N ILE A 43 5.99 2.52 0.73
CA ILE A 43 7.41 2.58 1.05
C ILE A 43 8.08 3.63 0.19
N GLY A 44 9.06 4.30 0.78
CA GLY A 44 9.91 5.25 0.06
C GLY A 44 11.37 4.85 0.19
N SER A 45 12.11 4.99 -0.91
CA SER A 45 13.51 4.62 -0.97
C SER A 45 14.40 5.61 -0.21
N LEU A 46 15.55 5.10 0.20
CA LEU A 46 16.66 5.86 0.73
C LEU A 46 17.92 5.50 -0.05
N VAL A 47 18.08 6.14 -1.19
CA VAL A 47 19.24 6.00 -2.07
C VAL A 47 19.94 7.36 -2.16
N GLU A 48 21.28 7.35 -2.04
CA GLU A 48 22.10 8.57 -2.11
C GLU A 48 22.11 9.19 -3.50
N ASN A 49 22.15 8.35 -4.53
CA ASN A 49 21.97 8.76 -5.91
C ASN A 49 20.51 9.19 -6.08
N THR A 50 20.26 10.35 -6.71
CA THR A 50 18.97 11.06 -6.83
C THR A 50 17.86 10.31 -7.62
N ASN A 51 17.88 8.98 -7.57
CA ASN A 51 16.97 8.02 -8.17
C ASN A 51 16.13 7.39 -7.07
N ASN A 52 15.55 8.22 -6.21
CA ASN A 52 14.64 7.75 -5.19
C ASN A 52 13.28 7.41 -5.83
N GLN A 53 12.47 6.62 -5.14
CA GLN A 53 11.17 6.18 -5.61
C GLN A 53 10.24 6.02 -4.43
N ILE A 54 8.95 6.16 -4.70
CA ILE A 54 7.89 5.74 -3.80
C ILE A 54 7.10 4.62 -4.47
N GLN A 55 6.76 3.60 -3.69
CA GLN A 55 5.97 2.47 -4.14
C GLN A 55 4.81 2.24 -3.17
N VAL A 56 3.65 1.92 -3.73
CA VAL A 56 2.50 1.37 -3.01
C VAL A 56 2.46 -0.11 -3.32
N VAL A 57 2.31 -0.89 -2.25
CA VAL A 57 2.42 -2.34 -2.25
C VAL A 57 1.20 -2.91 -1.54
N GLN A 58 0.65 -3.99 -2.05
CA GLN A 58 -0.51 -4.66 -1.44
C GLN A 58 -0.35 -6.17 -1.43
N LEU A 59 -1.01 -6.83 -0.49
CA LEU A 59 -1.04 -8.29 -0.45
C LEU A 59 -1.72 -8.80 -1.73
N SER A 60 -1.11 -9.79 -2.38
CA SER A 60 -1.69 -10.41 -3.55
C SER A 60 -3.10 -10.95 -3.24
N PRO A 61 -4.14 -10.61 -4.02
CA PRO A 61 -5.47 -11.21 -3.86
C PRO A 61 -5.46 -12.70 -4.26
N LEU A 62 -4.46 -13.14 -5.03
CA LEU A 62 -4.11 -14.54 -5.19
C LEU A 62 -3.36 -14.97 -3.93
N ASN A 63 -4.06 -15.64 -3.01
CA ASN A 63 -3.42 -16.47 -1.99
C ASN A 63 -2.39 -17.34 -2.72
N SER A 64 -1.11 -17.09 -2.48
CA SER A 64 0.03 -17.68 -3.19
C SER A 64 0.07 -19.21 -2.99
N SER A 65 -0.76 -19.94 -3.75
CA SER A 65 -0.54 -21.36 -4.03
C SER A 65 0.44 -21.56 -5.18
N ASP A 66 0.72 -20.50 -5.95
CA ASP A 66 1.75 -20.51 -6.98
C ASP A 66 3.10 -20.12 -6.38
N THR A 67 3.89 -21.15 -6.12
CA THR A 67 5.19 -21.18 -5.46
C THR A 67 6.33 -20.54 -6.27
N THR A 68 6.05 -19.55 -7.12
CA THR A 68 7.02 -19.02 -8.09
C THR A 68 7.54 -17.63 -7.73
N SER A 69 6.87 -16.88 -6.85
CA SER A 69 7.33 -15.59 -6.34
C SER A 69 7.63 -15.67 -4.85
N ASP A 70 8.86 -15.33 -4.45
CA ASP A 70 9.27 -15.26 -3.04
C ASP A 70 8.57 -14.14 -2.25
N SER A 71 7.77 -13.29 -2.91
CA SER A 71 7.06 -12.15 -2.33
C SER A 71 5.56 -12.39 -2.29
N ASP A 72 4.96 -12.28 -1.11
CA ASP A 72 3.50 -12.38 -0.90
C ASP A 72 2.78 -11.08 -1.29
N PHE A 73 3.53 -9.99 -1.31
CA PHE A 73 3.04 -8.68 -1.71
C PHE A 73 3.44 -8.35 -3.14
N VAL A 74 2.55 -7.63 -3.82
CA VAL A 74 2.72 -7.17 -5.20
C VAL A 74 2.83 -5.64 -5.25
N LEU A 75 3.66 -5.16 -6.16
CA LEU A 75 3.73 -3.74 -6.49
C LEU A 75 2.40 -3.32 -7.14
N VAL A 76 1.80 -2.27 -6.61
CA VAL A 76 0.57 -1.68 -7.13
C VAL A 76 0.89 -0.50 -8.00
N ALA A 77 1.62 0.45 -7.43
CA ALA A 77 1.89 1.72 -8.04
C ALA A 77 3.26 2.22 -7.65
N GLU A 78 3.92 2.95 -8.55
CA GLU A 78 5.22 3.55 -8.29
C GLU A 78 5.37 4.94 -8.89
N HIS A 79 6.29 5.71 -8.32
CA HIS A 79 6.66 7.01 -8.85
C HIS A 79 8.11 7.36 -8.49
N ALA A 80 8.86 7.89 -9.46
CA ALA A 80 10.23 8.34 -9.27
C ALA A 80 10.29 9.69 -8.51
N LEU A 81 11.27 9.83 -7.63
CA LEU A 81 11.53 11.00 -6.79
C LEU A 81 13.02 11.33 -6.84
N THR A 82 13.35 12.62 -6.87
CA THR A 82 14.75 13.05 -6.82
C THR A 82 15.36 12.81 -5.43
N PHE A 83 14.58 13.07 -4.39
CA PHE A 83 15.01 13.01 -2.99
C PHE A 83 14.21 11.96 -2.21
N PRO A 84 14.82 11.34 -1.19
CA PRO A 84 14.15 10.32 -0.39
C PRO A 84 12.99 10.94 0.40
N THR A 85 11.93 10.16 0.60
CA THR A 85 10.82 10.57 1.47
C THR A 85 11.19 10.35 2.93
N THR A 86 10.90 11.34 3.76
CA THR A 86 11.16 11.32 5.22
C THR A 86 9.95 10.85 6.02
N LYS A 87 8.74 11.03 5.47
CA LYS A 87 7.51 10.59 6.10
C LYS A 87 6.44 10.25 5.07
N ILE A 88 5.62 9.26 5.39
CA ILE A 88 4.44 8.85 4.63
C ILE A 88 3.28 8.78 5.62
N LEU A 89 2.12 9.35 5.25
CA LEU A 89 0.90 9.29 6.06
C LEU A 89 -0.30 9.05 5.16
N TRP A 90 -1.09 8.04 5.48
CA TRP A 90 -2.34 7.76 4.79
C TRP A 90 -3.48 8.61 5.33
N LYS A 91 -4.41 9.00 4.46
CA LYS A 91 -5.69 9.59 4.87
C LYS A 91 -6.43 8.55 5.72
N PRO A 92 -6.89 8.90 6.93
CA PRO A 92 -7.74 8.01 7.69
C PRO A 92 -9.11 7.89 6.99
N GLU A 93 -9.65 6.68 6.93
CA GLU A 93 -11.02 6.47 6.45
C GLU A 93 -12.01 6.90 7.54
N THR A 94 -12.86 7.89 7.24
CA THR A 94 -13.68 8.55 8.27
C THR A 94 -15.13 8.09 8.34
N ASN A 95 -15.63 7.27 7.41
CA ASN A 95 -17.09 7.04 7.29
C ASN A 95 -17.52 5.58 7.11
N GLY A 96 -16.63 4.59 7.30
CA GLY A 96 -16.99 3.16 7.17
C GLY A 96 -17.34 2.71 5.75
N TYR A 97 -17.19 3.58 4.74
CA TYR A 97 -17.29 3.26 3.33
C TYR A 97 -15.89 3.31 2.70
N SER A 98 -15.51 2.26 2.00
CA SER A 98 -14.30 2.24 1.17
C SER A 98 -14.49 3.21 0.01
N GLU A 99 -13.61 4.20 -0.11
CA GLU A 99 -13.52 5.02 -1.32
C GLU A 99 -12.85 4.20 -2.45
N ASP A 100 -13.21 4.48 -3.71
CA ASP A 100 -12.59 3.82 -4.89
C ASP A 100 -11.09 4.15 -5.03
N TYR A 101 -10.63 5.17 -4.32
CA TYR A 101 -9.25 5.62 -4.31
C TYR A 101 -8.81 5.92 -2.87
N GLN A 102 -7.51 5.81 -2.66
CA GLN A 102 -6.86 6.13 -1.40
C GLN A 102 -5.95 7.32 -1.58
N LEU A 103 -5.89 8.14 -0.53
CA LEU A 103 -5.03 9.31 -0.48
C LEU A 103 -3.95 9.09 0.56
N PHE A 104 -2.74 9.53 0.23
CA PHE A 104 -1.65 9.61 1.18
C PHE A 104 -0.77 10.81 0.88
N ALA A 105 -0.08 11.29 1.91
CA ALA A 105 0.84 12.41 1.81
C ALA A 105 2.26 11.95 2.11
N THR A 106 3.21 12.54 1.41
CA THR A 106 4.64 12.32 1.65
C THR A 106 5.36 13.63 1.86
N THR A 107 6.36 13.61 2.73
CA THR A 107 7.31 14.71 2.89
C THR A 107 8.67 14.32 2.36
N SER A 108 9.26 15.16 1.52
CA SER A 108 10.64 15.07 1.03
C SER A 108 11.17 16.50 0.83
N ASP A 109 11.80 16.79 -0.33
CA ASP A 109 11.98 18.14 -0.87
C ASP A 109 10.68 18.96 -0.95
N LYS A 110 9.56 18.28 -1.17
CA LYS A 110 8.22 18.87 -1.28
C LYS A 110 7.24 18.05 -0.47
N LEU A 111 6.16 18.69 -0.05
CA LEU A 111 4.99 17.98 0.44
C LEU A 111 4.11 17.63 -0.76
N ARG A 112 3.95 16.33 -1.00
CA ARG A 112 3.11 15.80 -2.09
C ARG A 112 1.92 15.05 -1.53
N VAL A 113 0.75 15.24 -2.13
CA VAL A 113 -0.45 14.43 -1.89
C VAL A 113 -0.67 13.57 -3.11
N TRP A 114 -0.80 12.28 -2.87
CA TRP A 114 -0.91 11.24 -3.87
C TRP A 114 -2.31 10.65 -3.86
N LYS A 115 -2.77 10.27 -5.04
CA LYS A 115 -3.96 9.45 -5.24
C LYS A 115 -3.56 8.11 -5.82
N ASN A 116 -4.00 7.06 -5.15
CA ASN A 116 -3.83 5.67 -5.57
C ASN A 116 -5.21 5.05 -5.79
N GLN A 117 -5.42 4.34 -6.89
CA GLN A 117 -6.68 3.61 -7.09
C GLN A 117 -6.71 2.36 -6.21
N ASN A 118 -7.88 1.99 -5.72
CA ASN A 118 -8.01 0.73 -5.00
C ASN A 118 -8.04 -0.43 -6.01
N ILE A 119 -7.10 -1.36 -5.88
CA ILE A 119 -7.04 -2.54 -6.73
C ILE A 119 -7.61 -3.71 -5.94
N ASP A 120 -8.88 -3.98 -6.17
CA ASP A 120 -9.59 -5.10 -5.54
C ASP A 120 -9.61 -6.35 -6.45
N SER A 121 -9.41 -6.20 -7.76
CA SER A 121 -9.46 -7.29 -8.74
C SER A 121 -8.13 -7.52 -9.46
N ILE A 122 -7.89 -8.79 -9.85
CA ILE A 122 -6.67 -9.22 -10.56
C ILE A 122 -6.52 -8.52 -11.91
N SER A 123 -7.63 -8.19 -12.59
CA SER A 123 -7.63 -7.43 -13.84
C SER A 123 -6.93 -6.09 -13.73
N ASP A 124 -6.97 -5.47 -12.56
CA ASP A 124 -6.53 -4.10 -12.36
C ASP A 124 -5.04 -4.03 -11.99
N ILE A 125 -4.44 -5.16 -11.59
CA ILE A 125 -2.99 -5.31 -11.36
C ILE A 125 -2.21 -5.29 -12.69
N ALA A 126 -2.82 -5.78 -13.78
CA ALA A 126 -2.16 -5.87 -15.09
C ALA A 126 -1.93 -4.49 -15.74
N THR A 127 -2.65 -3.47 -15.29
CA THR A 127 -2.39 -2.08 -15.66
C THR A 127 -1.34 -1.50 -14.71
N GLU A 128 -0.17 -1.13 -15.23
CA GLU A 128 0.84 -0.35 -14.50
C GLU A 128 0.17 0.92 -13.94
N SER A 129 -0.26 0.87 -12.68
CA SER A 129 -0.99 1.98 -12.09
C SER A 129 0.02 3.04 -11.65
N THR A 130 0.03 4.18 -12.34
CA THR A 130 0.91 5.29 -11.99
C THR A 130 0.31 6.05 -10.80
N LEU A 131 1.14 6.44 -9.82
CA LEU A 131 0.67 7.31 -8.74
C LEU A 131 0.40 8.72 -9.27
N GLU A 132 -0.82 9.21 -9.06
CA GLU A 132 -1.21 10.57 -9.46
C GLU A 132 -0.84 11.58 -8.36
N ILE A 133 -0.11 12.64 -8.73
CA ILE A 133 0.15 13.78 -7.84
C ILE A 133 -1.05 14.73 -7.90
N LEU A 134 -1.80 14.82 -6.80
CA LEU A 134 -2.92 15.77 -6.68
C LEU A 134 -2.47 17.16 -6.24
N PHE A 135 -1.44 17.21 -5.40
CA PHE A 135 -0.92 18.46 -4.86
C PHE A 135 0.57 18.34 -4.60
N SER A 136 1.29 19.43 -4.84
CA SER A 136 2.71 19.54 -4.54
C SER A 136 2.98 20.96 -4.06
N LEU A 137 3.38 21.10 -2.81
CA LEU A 137 3.81 22.38 -2.26
C LEU A 137 5.32 22.52 -2.40
N ASN A 138 5.75 23.55 -3.12
CA ASN A 138 7.11 24.05 -3.01
C ASN A 138 7.19 24.86 -1.71
N ALA A 139 8.08 24.47 -0.79
CA ALA A 139 8.45 25.31 0.34
C ALA A 139 9.24 26.53 -0.12
#